data_AF-A0A7S8ET16-F1
#
_entry.id   AF-A0A7S8ET16-F1
#
_cell.length_a   1.000
_cell.length_b   1.000
_cell.length_c   1.000
_cell.angle_alpha   90.00
_cell.angle_beta   90.00
_cell.angle_gamma   90.00
#
_symmetry.space_group_name_H-M   'P 1'
#
loop_
_entity.id
_entity.type
_entity.pdbx_description
1 polymer ?
#
loop_
_entity_poly.entity_id
_entity_poly.type
_entity_poly.pdbx_seq_one_letter_code
_entity_poly.pdbx_strand_id
1 'polypeptide(L)'
;MSRLIEATEALAIIRAALNEHGPTPPTSAANLSLDRKEISMMAAIFQPRDRDRMYVADKRHIAALADAIGKNANKPRYLDRIVVWWGGDRWYVIDGHHRLDAYATRAVREAIPCHAFSGTLDDAMAFSGLANSKDRLPMSKTDKLNYAWRLELLTDLSKVKIAQASSCATRTVANMRTVKAALLSNPENSIADLLEQGWKRCDAMARGVTFDTSNYDHEAEVSRRAAIYRDRLYKALGNKPHTDPEAFALALLRSDEQLPSSLMQTAAWRDAFHDVVIALRDEQVAEVSSVAAAYLDGAAKHDDY
;
A
#
# COMPACT_ATOMS: atom_id res chain seq x y z
N MET A 1 -10.42 -0.35 12.60
CA MET A 1 -9.19 0.47 12.45
C MET A 1 -8.00 -0.35 12.93
N SER A 2 -7.37 -1.11 12.02
CA SER A 2 -6.16 -1.86 12.35
C SER A 2 -5.02 -0.85 12.45
N ARG A 3 -4.52 -0.57 13.66
CA ARG A 3 -3.27 0.16 13.84
C ARG A 3 -2.19 -0.65 13.12
N LEU A 4 -1.77 -0.18 11.94
CA LEU A 4 -0.48 -0.54 11.40
C LEU A 4 0.52 -0.16 12.48
N ILE A 5 1.24 -1.15 13.02
CA ILE A 5 2.36 -0.89 13.91
C ILE A 5 3.35 -0.04 13.10
N GLU A 6 3.68 1.14 13.59
CA GLU A 6 4.64 2.04 12.96
C GLU A 6 5.98 1.32 12.80
N ALA A 7 6.72 1.60 11.72
CA ALA A 7 7.94 0.87 11.39
C ALA A 7 8.98 0.87 12.53
N THR A 8 9.00 1.91 13.37
CA THR A 8 9.86 2.02 14.55
C THR A 8 9.42 1.07 15.67
N GLU A 9 8.13 0.97 15.95
CA GLU A 9 7.55 0.06 16.94
C GLU A 9 7.74 -1.40 16.52
N ALA A 10 7.52 -1.71 15.23
CA ALA A 10 7.74 -3.05 14.68
C ALA A 10 9.21 -3.48 14.81
N LEU A 11 10.15 -2.55 14.61
CA LEU A 11 11.58 -2.82 14.78
C LEU A 11 11.94 -3.02 16.26
N ALA A 12 11.33 -2.24 17.16
CA ALA A 12 11.54 -2.38 18.60
C ALA A 12 11.09 -3.76 19.10
N ILE A 13 9.95 -4.26 18.62
CA ILE A 13 9.43 -5.60 18.94
C ILE A 13 10.44 -6.68 18.52
N ILE A 14 10.94 -6.64 17.28
CA ILE A 14 11.91 -7.64 16.80
C ILE A 14 13.22 -7.56 17.59
N ARG A 15 13.72 -6.35 17.86
CA ARG A 15 14.95 -6.16 18.65
C ARG A 15 14.79 -6.68 20.07
N ALA A 16 13.64 -6.47 20.71
CA ALA A 16 13.35 -7.01 22.03
C ALA A 16 13.37 -8.55 22.02
N ALA A 17 12.71 -9.18 21.05
CA ALA A 17 12.69 -10.63 20.91
C ALA A 17 14.10 -11.23 20.68
N LEU A 18 14.93 -10.59 19.85
CA LEU A 18 16.33 -10.99 19.66
C LEU A 18 17.16 -10.86 20.93
N ASN A 19 16.93 -9.82 21.73
CA ASN A 19 17.66 -9.61 22.98
C ASN A 19 17.26 -10.64 24.04
N GLU A 20 15.98 -11.00 24.10
CA GLU A 20 15.44 -11.96 25.08
C GLU A 20 15.80 -13.41 24.75
N HIS A 21 15.69 -13.80 23.48
CA HIS A 21 15.78 -15.21 23.07
C HIS A 21 17.00 -15.53 22.20
N GLY A 22 17.72 -14.51 21.72
CA GLY A 22 18.91 -14.66 20.89
C GLY A 22 18.61 -14.86 19.39
N PRO A 23 19.62 -14.70 18.52
CA PRO A 23 19.46 -14.78 17.07
C PRO A 23 19.50 -16.21 16.52
N THR A 24 19.69 -17.22 17.36
CA THR A 24 19.85 -18.61 16.92
C THR A 24 18.49 -19.29 16.77
N PRO A 25 18.12 -19.76 15.57
CA PRO A 25 16.87 -20.46 15.38
C PRO A 25 16.86 -21.83 16.08
N PRO A 26 15.68 -22.37 16.41
CA PRO A 26 15.55 -23.72 16.96
C PRO A 26 15.99 -24.82 15.97
N THR A 27 16.09 -24.49 14.68
CA THR A 27 16.56 -25.40 13.64
C THR A 27 17.53 -24.67 12.72
N SER A 28 18.73 -25.25 12.52
CA SER A 28 19.80 -24.67 11.70
C SER A 28 19.73 -25.07 10.22
N ALA A 29 18.75 -25.88 9.82
CA ALA A 29 18.60 -26.32 8.44
C ALA A 29 18.23 -25.15 7.51
N ALA A 30 18.94 -25.03 6.40
CA ALA A 30 18.67 -24.00 5.40
C ALA A 30 17.33 -24.22 4.67
N ASN A 31 16.85 -25.46 4.59
CA ASN A 31 15.54 -25.78 4.03
C ASN A 31 14.63 -26.26 5.15
N LEU A 32 13.50 -25.59 5.30
CA LEU A 32 12.55 -25.83 6.37
C LEU A 32 11.19 -26.22 5.79
N SER A 33 10.42 -26.93 6.59
CA SER A 33 9.03 -27.28 6.35
C SER A 33 8.26 -26.79 7.57
N LEU A 34 7.70 -25.58 7.48
CA LEU A 34 7.11 -24.88 8.62
C LEU A 34 5.58 -24.92 8.56
N ASP A 35 4.95 -24.93 9.73
CA ASP A 35 3.53 -24.66 9.84
C ASP A 35 3.28 -23.16 9.61
N ARG A 36 2.11 -22.84 9.05
CA ARG A 36 1.70 -21.45 8.81
C ARG A 36 1.72 -20.61 10.08
N LYS A 37 1.41 -21.20 11.24
CA LYS A 37 1.40 -20.54 12.55
C LYS A 37 2.80 -20.13 13.04
N GLU A 38 3.84 -20.80 12.54
CA GLU A 38 5.24 -20.51 12.89
C GLU A 38 5.80 -19.36 12.05
N ILE A 39 5.14 -19.02 10.93
CA ILE A 39 5.54 -17.96 10.01
C ILE A 39 4.72 -16.70 10.30
N SER A 40 5.40 -15.61 10.64
CA SER A 40 4.79 -14.31 10.92
C SER A 40 5.13 -13.28 9.86
N MET A 41 4.21 -12.35 9.64
CA MET A 41 4.39 -11.22 8.74
C MET A 41 4.68 -9.96 9.56
N MET A 42 5.75 -9.26 9.23
CA MET A 42 6.02 -7.90 9.70
C MET A 42 6.17 -7.00 8.47
N ALA A 43 5.06 -6.80 7.75
CA ALA A 43 5.05 -6.09 6.47
C ALA A 43 5.62 -4.67 6.61
N ALA A 44 5.35 -4.03 7.75
CA ALA A 44 5.90 -2.73 8.08
C ALA A 44 7.44 -2.70 8.07
N ILE A 45 8.17 -3.83 8.12
CA ILE A 45 9.64 -3.92 8.06
C ILE A 45 10.12 -4.55 6.74
N PHE A 46 9.54 -5.70 6.39
CA PHE A 46 10.03 -6.56 5.31
C PHE A 46 9.25 -6.44 3.99
N GLN A 47 8.22 -5.60 3.94
CA GLN A 47 7.53 -5.25 2.69
C GLN A 47 7.75 -3.77 2.34
N PRO A 48 8.73 -3.47 1.47
CA PRO A 48 9.04 -2.10 1.08
C PRO A 48 8.02 -1.43 0.16
N ARG A 49 7.02 -2.17 -0.33
CA ARG A 49 5.95 -1.64 -1.17
C ARG A 49 4.72 -1.35 -0.33
N ASP A 50 4.15 -0.19 -0.62
CA ASP A 50 2.83 0.23 -0.15
C ASP A 50 1.77 -0.66 -0.82
N ARG A 51 1.27 -1.69 -0.11
CA ARG A 51 0.26 -2.64 -0.64
C ARG A 51 -0.97 -1.91 -1.17
N ASP A 52 -1.22 -0.71 -0.67
CA ASP A 52 -2.36 0.13 -1.02
C ASP A 52 -2.29 0.67 -2.45
N ARG A 53 -1.10 0.77 -3.06
CA ARG A 53 -0.94 1.29 -4.43
C ARG A 53 -1.25 0.27 -5.54
N MET A 54 -1.27 -1.04 -5.23
CA MET A 54 -1.48 -2.11 -6.23
C MET A 54 -2.42 -3.22 -5.76
N TYR A 55 -3.30 -2.93 -4.81
CA TYR A 55 -4.22 -3.87 -4.16
C TYR A 55 -4.89 -4.88 -5.10
N VAL A 56 -5.41 -4.45 -6.25
CA VAL A 56 -6.07 -5.33 -7.23
C VAL A 56 -5.09 -6.25 -7.96
N ALA A 57 -3.92 -5.74 -8.35
CA ALA A 57 -2.89 -6.55 -9.01
C ALA A 57 -2.35 -7.61 -8.04
N ASP A 58 -2.19 -7.24 -6.76
CA ASP A 58 -1.79 -8.17 -5.70
C ASP A 58 -2.86 -9.24 -5.48
N LYS A 59 -4.14 -8.87 -5.39
CA LYS A 59 -5.25 -9.84 -5.29
C LYS A 59 -5.29 -10.82 -6.46
N ARG A 60 -5.22 -10.34 -7.70
CA ARG A 60 -5.20 -11.20 -8.90
C ARG A 60 -3.99 -12.13 -8.91
N HIS A 61 -2.84 -11.62 -8.48
CA HIS A 61 -1.64 -12.41 -8.40
C HIS A 61 -1.74 -13.50 -7.33
N ILE A 62 -2.23 -13.16 -6.13
CA ILE A 62 -2.50 -14.12 -5.05
C ILE A 62 -3.51 -15.17 -5.51
N ALA A 63 -4.57 -14.78 -6.21
CA ALA A 63 -5.57 -15.71 -6.76
C ALA A 63 -4.95 -16.70 -7.75
N ALA A 64 -4.11 -16.22 -8.68
CA ALA A 64 -3.39 -17.08 -9.62
C ALA A 64 -2.44 -18.06 -8.90
N LEU A 65 -1.74 -17.61 -7.85
CA LEU A 65 -0.91 -18.49 -7.02
C LEU A 65 -1.75 -19.52 -6.25
N ALA A 66 -2.90 -19.10 -5.70
CA ALA A 66 -3.82 -19.98 -5.01
C ALA A 66 -4.40 -21.04 -5.97
N ASP A 67 -4.73 -20.67 -7.21
CA ASP A 67 -5.13 -21.62 -8.25
C ASP A 67 -4.02 -22.62 -8.57
N ALA A 68 -2.77 -22.18 -8.65
CA ALA A 68 -1.62 -23.06 -8.85
C ALA A 68 -1.41 -24.06 -7.70
N ILE A 69 -1.72 -23.68 -6.45
CA ILE A 69 -1.71 -24.58 -5.28
C ILE A 69 -2.77 -25.68 -5.39
N GLY A 70 -3.89 -25.39 -6.04
CA GLY A 70 -5.04 -26.29 -6.17
C GLY A 70 -6.05 -26.14 -5.03
N LYS A 71 -7.18 -26.86 -5.16
CA LYS A 71 -8.35 -26.72 -4.26
C LYS A 71 -8.29 -27.57 -3.00
N ASN A 72 -7.45 -28.61 -2.97
CA ASN A 72 -7.37 -29.53 -1.85
C ASN A 72 -6.23 -29.14 -0.89
N ALA A 73 -6.59 -28.59 0.27
CA ALA A 73 -5.65 -28.17 1.30
C ALA A 73 -4.77 -29.31 1.86
N ASN A 74 -5.25 -30.56 1.79
CA ASN A 74 -4.52 -31.74 2.30
C ASN A 74 -3.54 -32.32 1.25
N LYS A 75 -3.64 -31.88 0.00
CA LYS A 75 -2.72 -32.28 -1.09
C LYS A 75 -2.38 -31.06 -1.95
N PRO A 76 -1.76 -30.03 -1.36
CA PRO A 76 -1.43 -28.82 -2.09
C PRO A 76 -0.29 -29.10 -3.07
N ARG A 77 -0.33 -28.43 -4.23
CA ARG A 77 0.87 -28.26 -5.03
C ARG A 77 1.69 -27.12 -4.42
N TYR A 78 2.87 -27.45 -3.95
CA TYR A 78 3.75 -26.46 -3.36
C TYR A 78 4.34 -25.53 -4.42
N LEU A 79 4.28 -24.23 -4.12
CA LEU A 79 4.99 -23.17 -4.84
C LEU A 79 6.47 -23.14 -4.44
N ASP A 80 7.25 -22.31 -5.13
CA ASP A 80 8.64 -22.03 -4.77
C ASP A 80 8.77 -21.58 -3.31
N ARG A 81 9.89 -21.94 -2.68
CA ARG A 81 10.15 -21.71 -1.24
C ARG A 81 9.99 -20.25 -0.84
N ILE A 82 9.34 -20.04 0.30
CA ILE A 82 9.26 -18.74 0.97
C ILE A 82 10.57 -18.50 1.74
N VAL A 83 11.15 -17.31 1.66
CA VAL A 83 12.36 -17.00 2.43
C VAL A 83 11.94 -16.43 3.78
N VAL A 84 12.44 -17.06 4.85
CA VAL A 84 12.15 -16.69 6.23
C VAL A 84 13.43 -16.36 7.00
N TRP A 85 13.33 -15.52 8.01
CA TRP A 85 14.44 -15.18 8.91
C TRP A 85 13.98 -15.27 10.36
N TRP A 86 14.86 -15.77 11.24
CA TRP A 86 14.56 -15.94 12.65
C TRP A 86 14.73 -14.64 13.42
N GLY A 87 13.66 -14.15 14.05
CA GLY A 87 13.65 -12.89 14.78
C GLY A 87 13.74 -13.01 16.30
N GLY A 88 14.17 -14.16 16.82
CA GLY A 88 14.33 -14.42 18.24
C GLY A 88 13.21 -15.28 18.84
N ASP A 89 11.96 -15.02 18.47
CA ASP A 89 10.79 -15.76 18.98
C ASP A 89 10.05 -16.57 17.90
N ARG A 90 10.15 -16.13 16.63
CA ARG A 90 9.45 -16.73 15.50
C ARG A 90 10.15 -16.50 14.16
N TRP A 91 9.68 -17.19 13.13
CA TRP A 91 10.12 -16.98 11.75
C TRP A 91 9.34 -15.84 11.11
N TYR A 92 10.05 -14.83 10.59
CA TYR A 92 9.47 -13.76 9.81
C TYR A 92 9.65 -14.02 8.32
N VAL A 93 8.58 -13.87 7.52
CA VAL A 93 8.72 -13.88 6.07
C VAL A 93 9.42 -12.61 5.59
N ILE A 94 10.48 -12.78 4.80
CA ILE A 94 11.25 -11.67 4.22
C ILE A 94 11.19 -11.63 2.70
N ASP A 95 10.84 -12.75 2.05
CA ASP A 95 10.45 -12.82 0.64
C ASP A 95 9.38 -13.91 0.42
N GLY A 96 8.46 -13.67 -0.52
CA GLY A 96 7.38 -14.61 -0.84
C GLY A 96 6.07 -14.38 -0.08
N HIS A 97 5.80 -13.17 0.39
CA HIS A 97 4.56 -12.80 1.09
C HIS A 97 3.27 -13.16 0.30
N HIS A 98 3.22 -12.92 -1.02
CA HIS A 98 2.07 -13.33 -1.84
C HIS A 98 1.88 -14.85 -1.88
N ARG A 99 2.96 -15.64 -1.81
CA ARG A 99 2.89 -17.10 -1.70
C ARG A 99 2.33 -17.51 -0.35
N LEU A 100 2.76 -16.85 0.73
CA LEU A 100 2.22 -17.06 2.08
C LEU A 100 0.71 -16.75 2.15
N ASP A 101 0.29 -15.64 1.55
CA ASP A 101 -1.12 -15.25 1.43
C ASP A 101 -1.93 -16.25 0.57
N ALA A 102 -1.33 -16.79 -0.49
CA ALA A 102 -1.96 -17.81 -1.33
C ALA A 102 -2.16 -19.13 -0.59
N TYR A 103 -1.18 -19.60 0.19
CA TYR A 103 -1.34 -20.77 1.07
C TYR A 103 -2.45 -20.55 2.11
N ALA A 104 -2.51 -19.35 2.71
CA ALA A 104 -3.58 -18.99 3.64
C ALA A 104 -4.97 -19.02 2.96
N THR A 105 -5.07 -18.49 1.74
CA THR A 105 -6.30 -18.51 0.92
C THR A 105 -6.78 -19.93 0.62
N ARG A 106 -5.85 -20.89 0.51
CA ARG A 106 -6.16 -22.32 0.32
C ARG A 106 -6.24 -23.13 1.60
N ALA A 107 -6.21 -22.48 2.76
CA ALA A 107 -6.21 -23.11 4.07
C ALA A 107 -5.11 -24.19 4.24
N VAL A 108 -3.99 -24.04 3.52
CA VAL A 108 -2.81 -24.89 3.71
C VAL A 108 -2.10 -24.42 4.98
N ARG A 109 -2.05 -25.29 5.98
CA ARG A 109 -1.58 -24.95 7.33
C ARG A 109 -0.23 -25.54 7.68
N GLU A 110 0.16 -26.63 7.04
CA GLU A 110 1.30 -27.44 7.43
C GLU A 110 2.26 -27.60 6.26
N ALA A 111 3.50 -27.93 6.58
CA ALA A 111 4.55 -28.26 5.63
C ALA A 111 4.78 -27.23 4.52
N ILE A 112 4.65 -25.93 4.85
CA ILE A 112 4.95 -24.85 3.91
C ILE A 112 6.47 -24.83 3.68
N PRO A 113 6.91 -24.94 2.41
CA PRO A 113 8.33 -25.04 2.09
C PRO A 113 8.99 -23.67 2.24
N CYS A 114 10.02 -23.63 3.07
CA CYS A 114 10.73 -22.41 3.42
C CYS A 114 12.24 -22.55 3.21
N HIS A 115 12.90 -21.42 2.96
CA HIS A 115 14.35 -21.28 3.00
C HIS A 115 14.74 -20.34 4.14
N ALA A 116 15.56 -20.81 5.07
CA ALA A 116 16.05 -20.02 6.17
C ALA A 116 17.19 -19.11 5.70
N PHE A 117 16.97 -17.80 5.77
CA PHE A 117 17.98 -16.78 5.53
C PHE A 117 18.87 -16.63 6.77
N SER A 118 20.19 -16.74 6.57
CA SER A 118 21.19 -16.46 7.60
C SER A 118 21.67 -15.02 7.50
N GLY A 119 21.60 -14.27 8.60
CA GLY A 119 22.10 -12.90 8.68
C GLY A 119 21.55 -12.15 9.87
N THR A 120 21.99 -10.90 10.02
CA THR A 120 21.43 -9.98 11.01
C THR A 120 20.05 -9.46 10.58
N LEU A 121 19.33 -8.78 11.49
CA LEU A 121 18.10 -8.07 11.16
C LEU A 121 18.32 -7.08 10.01
N ASP A 122 19.42 -6.35 10.04
CA ASP A 122 19.80 -5.40 8.99
C ASP A 122 20.04 -6.10 7.64
N ASP A 123 20.69 -7.27 7.65
CA ASP A 123 20.87 -8.07 6.42
C ASP A 123 19.53 -8.62 5.89
N ALA A 124 18.63 -9.03 6.79
CA ALA A 124 17.28 -9.50 6.42
C ALA A 124 16.44 -8.37 5.81
N MET A 125 16.51 -7.17 6.40
CA MET A 125 15.91 -5.97 5.82
C MET A 125 16.50 -5.69 4.43
N ALA A 126 17.83 -5.65 4.29
CA ALA A 126 18.47 -5.44 2.99
C ALA A 126 18.05 -6.50 1.95
N PHE A 127 18.00 -7.78 2.33
CA PHE A 127 17.57 -8.87 1.47
C PHE A 127 16.14 -8.68 0.96
N SER A 128 15.22 -8.31 1.84
CA SER A 128 13.81 -8.08 1.46
C SER A 128 13.68 -7.02 0.37
N GLY A 129 14.50 -5.96 0.41
CA GLY A 129 14.58 -4.96 -0.65
C GLY A 129 15.10 -5.48 -1.98
N LEU A 130 16.20 -6.22 -1.92
CA LEU A 130 16.86 -6.75 -3.11
C LEU A 130 15.98 -7.77 -3.85
N ALA A 131 15.36 -8.71 -3.13
CA ALA A 131 14.47 -9.72 -3.70
C ALA A 131 13.31 -9.07 -4.47
N ASN A 132 12.72 -8.00 -3.91
CA ASN A 132 11.64 -7.25 -4.54
C ASN A 132 12.05 -6.45 -5.79
N SER A 133 13.35 -6.18 -5.97
CA SER A 133 13.87 -5.42 -7.13
C SER A 133 14.12 -6.29 -8.38
N LYS A 134 14.43 -7.58 -8.20
CA LYS A 134 14.82 -8.49 -9.28
C LYS A 134 13.63 -9.16 -9.97
N ASP A 135 12.53 -9.40 -9.24
CA ASP A 135 11.59 -10.45 -9.63
C ASP A 135 10.26 -9.99 -10.26
N ARG A 136 9.87 -8.69 -10.20
CA ARG A 136 8.68 -8.17 -10.93
C ARG A 136 8.52 -6.65 -10.83
N LEU A 137 8.14 -6.03 -11.96
CA LEU A 137 7.85 -4.61 -12.22
C LEU A 137 8.91 -3.64 -11.64
N PRO A 138 9.64 -2.87 -12.47
CA PRO A 138 10.69 -1.98 -11.98
C PRO A 138 10.12 -0.99 -10.96
N MET A 139 10.62 -1.03 -9.72
CA MET A 139 10.25 -0.07 -8.68
C MET A 139 10.42 1.34 -9.22
N SER A 140 9.46 2.23 -8.92
CA SER A 140 9.58 3.62 -9.32
C SER A 140 10.84 4.24 -8.69
N LYS A 141 11.38 5.28 -9.33
CA LYS A 141 12.52 6.01 -8.76
C LYS A 141 12.22 6.52 -7.35
N THR A 142 10.99 6.93 -7.08
CA THR A 142 10.54 7.39 -5.75
C THR A 142 10.57 6.26 -4.72
N ASP A 143 10.06 5.09 -5.06
CA ASP A 143 10.01 3.97 -4.11
C ASP A 143 11.42 3.45 -3.79
N LYS A 144 12.33 3.42 -4.78
CA LYS A 144 13.76 3.13 -4.56
C LYS A 144 14.40 4.09 -3.56
N LEU A 145 14.12 5.39 -3.71
CA LEU A 145 14.67 6.43 -2.84
C LEU A 145 14.09 6.38 -1.43
N ASN A 146 12.78 6.19 -1.29
CA ASN A 146 12.13 6.06 0.00
C ASN A 146 12.58 4.79 0.73
N TYR A 147 12.79 3.70 -0.01
CA TYR A 147 13.33 2.49 0.58
C TYR A 147 14.78 2.64 1.04
N ALA A 148 15.64 3.27 0.24
CA ALA A 148 17.00 3.60 0.64
C ALA A 148 17.03 4.50 1.89
N TRP A 149 16.16 5.50 1.94
CA TRP A 149 16.00 6.41 3.08
C TRP A 149 15.58 5.68 4.35
N ARG A 150 14.60 4.78 4.23
CA ARG A 150 14.15 3.91 5.31
C ARG A 150 15.27 3.04 5.86
N LEU A 151 16.08 2.41 5.00
CA LEU A 151 17.23 1.63 5.43
C LEU A 151 18.26 2.51 6.17
N GLU A 152 18.56 3.70 5.64
CA GLU A 152 19.49 4.64 6.30
C GLU A 152 18.97 5.13 7.65
N LEU A 153 17.65 5.26 7.85
CA LEU A 153 17.07 5.66 9.12
C LEU A 153 17.06 4.52 10.16
N LEU A 154 16.76 3.29 9.74
CA LEU A 154 16.44 2.19 10.65
C LEU A 154 17.58 1.17 10.88
N THR A 155 18.65 1.23 10.09
CA THR A 155 19.74 0.24 10.12
C THR A 155 21.11 0.92 10.21
N ASP A 156 22.14 0.15 10.56
CA ASP A 156 23.55 0.60 10.57
C ASP A 156 24.33 0.08 9.36
N LEU A 157 23.62 -0.25 8.28
CA LEU A 157 24.20 -0.78 7.05
C LEU A 157 25.20 0.19 6.40
N SER A 158 26.18 -0.40 5.70
CA SER A 158 27.11 0.38 4.88
C SER A 158 26.40 1.04 3.70
N LYS A 159 26.91 2.18 3.24
CA LYS A 159 26.36 2.90 2.06
C LYS A 159 26.26 2.00 0.84
N VAL A 160 27.23 1.10 0.66
CA VAL A 160 27.28 0.14 -0.45
C VAL A 160 26.14 -0.89 -0.32
N LYS A 161 25.92 -1.46 0.87
CA LYS A 161 24.82 -2.41 1.11
C LYS A 161 23.46 -1.76 0.89
N ILE A 162 23.23 -0.55 1.40
CA ILE A 162 21.97 0.18 1.19
C ILE A 162 21.74 0.46 -0.30
N ALA A 163 22.78 0.91 -1.02
CA ALA A 163 22.70 1.19 -2.45
C ALA A 163 22.33 -0.07 -3.26
N GLN A 164 22.95 -1.20 -2.95
CA GLN A 164 22.64 -2.48 -3.57
C GLN A 164 21.21 -2.94 -3.27
N ALA A 165 20.79 -2.89 -2.00
CA ALA A 165 19.46 -3.33 -1.56
C ALA A 165 18.31 -2.49 -2.16
N SER A 166 18.56 -1.20 -2.39
CA SER A 166 17.58 -0.25 -2.91
C SER A 166 17.67 0.00 -4.42
N SER A 167 18.70 -0.53 -5.09
CA SER A 167 19.03 -0.20 -6.48
C SER A 167 19.18 1.31 -6.73
N CYS A 168 19.75 2.04 -5.76
CA CYS A 168 20.06 3.47 -5.87
C CYS A 168 21.58 3.71 -5.96
N ALA A 169 22.00 4.92 -6.35
CA ALA A 169 23.43 5.23 -6.41
C ALA A 169 24.01 5.44 -5.01
N THR A 170 25.23 4.96 -4.75
CA THR A 170 25.95 5.15 -3.47
C THR A 170 26.08 6.62 -3.07
N ARG A 171 26.23 7.53 -4.06
CA ARG A 171 26.26 8.98 -3.83
C ARG A 171 24.94 9.50 -3.25
N THR A 172 23.81 8.92 -3.64
CA THR A 172 22.49 9.25 -3.07
C THR A 172 22.44 8.87 -1.59
N VAL A 173 22.90 7.67 -1.23
CA VAL A 173 22.97 7.24 0.17
C VAL A 173 23.93 8.11 0.99
N ALA A 174 25.04 8.53 0.39
CA ALA A 174 25.95 9.48 1.05
C ALA A 174 25.26 10.81 1.36
N ASN A 175 24.47 11.35 0.42
CA ASN A 175 23.66 12.56 0.65
C ASN A 175 22.59 12.33 1.73
N MET A 176 21.92 11.18 1.70
CA MET A 176 20.94 10.79 2.73
C MET A 176 21.56 10.82 4.13
N ARG A 177 22.79 10.31 4.30
CA ARG A 177 23.48 10.33 5.60
C ARG A 177 23.75 11.75 6.10
N THR A 178 24.14 12.65 5.20
CA THR A 178 24.31 14.08 5.54
C THR A 178 22.99 14.72 5.93
N VAL A 179 21.91 14.46 5.17
CA VAL A 179 20.56 14.96 5.47
C VAL A 179 20.03 14.42 6.80
N LYS A 180 20.20 13.11 7.09
CA LYS A 180 19.83 12.49 8.36
C LYS A 180 20.52 13.20 9.53
N ALA A 181 21.84 13.41 9.45
CA ALA A 181 22.60 14.09 10.50
C ALA A 181 22.15 15.55 10.68
N ALA A 182 21.88 16.27 9.59
CA ALA A 182 21.42 17.65 9.64
C ALA A 182 20.00 17.82 10.19
N LEU A 183 19.09 16.88 9.90
CA LEU A 183 17.71 16.95 10.41
C LEU A 183 17.64 16.49 11.88
N LEU A 184 18.36 15.44 12.26
CA LEU A 184 18.36 14.92 13.63
C LEU A 184 19.20 15.76 14.62
N SER A 185 19.95 16.78 14.15
CA SER A 185 20.55 17.77 15.05
C SER A 185 19.52 18.73 15.64
N ASN A 186 18.33 18.84 15.03
CA ASN A 186 17.19 19.53 15.59
C ASN A 186 16.36 18.56 16.44
N PRO A 187 16.20 18.79 17.76
CA PRO A 187 15.48 17.90 18.65
C PRO A 187 13.97 17.77 18.33
N GLU A 188 13.40 18.69 17.55
CA GLU A 188 12.01 18.62 17.10
C GLU A 188 11.78 17.55 16.01
N ASN A 189 12.83 17.05 15.37
CA ASN A 189 12.71 16.00 14.35
C ASN A 189 12.94 14.63 14.97
N SER A 190 11.97 13.73 14.85
CA SER A 190 12.14 12.32 15.21
C SER A 190 12.35 11.43 13.98
N ILE A 191 12.92 10.24 14.18
CA ILE A 191 13.04 9.23 13.10
C ILE A 191 11.66 8.86 12.53
N ALA A 192 10.62 8.83 13.35
CA ALA A 192 9.26 8.53 12.91
C ALA A 192 8.76 9.59 11.92
N ASP A 193 8.93 10.87 12.24
CA ASP A 193 8.55 11.97 11.34
C ASP A 193 9.31 11.90 10.02
N LEU A 194 10.61 11.61 10.08
CA LEU A 194 11.45 11.50 8.89
C LEU A 194 11.06 10.31 7.99
N LEU A 195 10.51 9.23 8.55
CA LEU A 195 9.98 8.10 7.79
C LEU A 195 8.69 8.48 7.06
N GLU A 196 7.75 9.11 7.78
CA GLU A 196 6.46 9.54 7.21
C GLU A 196 6.64 10.54 6.08
N GLN A 197 7.56 11.49 6.26
CA GLN A 197 7.85 12.53 5.28
C GLN A 197 8.53 12.00 4.00
N GLY A 198 9.27 10.89 4.11
CA GLY A 198 9.99 10.28 3.00
C GLY A 198 11.15 11.14 2.46
N TRP A 199 11.94 10.56 1.54
CA TRP A 199 13.22 11.14 1.13
C TRP A 199 13.09 12.56 0.57
N LYS A 200 12.14 12.77 -0.35
CA LYS A 200 12.03 14.02 -1.12
C LYS A 200 11.75 15.22 -0.21
N ARG A 201 10.94 15.03 0.84
CA ARG A 201 10.57 16.10 1.77
C ARG A 201 11.70 16.40 2.74
N CYS A 202 12.36 15.37 3.28
CA CYS A 202 13.55 15.51 4.11
C CYS A 202 14.71 16.21 3.38
N ASP A 203 14.98 15.83 2.14
CA ASP A 203 16.01 16.46 1.30
C ASP A 203 15.71 17.95 1.00
N ALA A 204 14.43 18.31 0.87
CA ALA A 204 14.01 19.70 0.72
C ALA A 204 14.14 20.49 2.03
N MET A 205 13.70 19.93 3.17
CA MET A 205 13.87 20.55 4.49
C MET A 205 15.33 20.84 4.82
N ALA A 206 16.23 19.88 4.55
CA ALA A 206 17.66 20.05 4.80
C ALA A 206 18.31 21.13 3.92
N ARG A 207 17.69 21.49 2.78
CA ARG A 207 18.10 22.64 1.95
C ARG A 207 17.47 23.96 2.38
N GLY A 208 16.75 24.00 3.50
CA GLY A 208 16.03 25.18 3.96
C GLY A 208 14.81 25.51 3.10
N VAL A 209 14.32 24.56 2.29
CA VAL A 209 13.04 24.72 1.60
C VAL A 209 11.94 24.48 2.62
N THR A 210 11.35 25.55 3.11
CA THR A 210 10.15 25.48 3.94
C THR A 210 8.96 25.10 3.06
N PHE A 211 8.33 23.96 3.36
CA PHE A 211 6.96 23.74 2.93
C PHE A 211 6.08 24.56 3.86
N ASP A 212 5.82 25.80 3.46
CA ASP A 212 4.87 26.64 4.16
C ASP A 212 3.51 25.94 4.16
N THR A 213 3.18 25.32 5.30
CA THR A 213 1.87 24.70 5.52
C THR A 213 0.81 25.73 5.87
N SER A 214 1.22 26.96 6.22
CA SER A 214 0.31 28.09 6.47
C SER A 214 -0.20 28.73 5.17
N ASN A 215 0.56 28.59 4.08
CA ASN A 215 0.18 28.98 2.72
C ASN A 215 -0.05 27.75 1.81
N TYR A 216 -0.26 26.57 2.42
CA TYR A 216 -0.71 25.38 1.71
C TYR A 216 -2.18 25.55 1.37
N ASP A 217 -2.41 26.15 0.22
CA ASP A 217 -3.72 26.16 -0.40
C ASP A 217 -4.05 24.72 -0.85
N HIS A 218 -4.71 24.01 0.05
CA HIS A 218 -5.16 22.63 -0.17
C HIS A 218 -6.00 22.54 -1.45
N GLU A 219 -6.79 23.58 -1.74
CA GLU A 219 -7.66 23.64 -2.91
C GLU A 219 -6.84 23.80 -4.19
N ALA A 220 -5.83 24.69 -4.21
CA ALA A 220 -4.93 24.84 -5.35
C ALA A 220 -4.10 23.58 -5.62
N GLU A 221 -3.61 22.90 -4.58
CA GLU A 221 -2.82 21.68 -4.75
C GLU A 221 -3.66 20.45 -5.13
N VAL A 222 -4.89 20.34 -4.61
CA VAL A 222 -5.88 19.37 -5.11
C VAL A 222 -6.20 19.65 -6.58
N SER A 223 -6.44 20.90 -6.96
CA SER A 223 -6.72 21.32 -8.33
C SER A 223 -5.56 21.01 -9.29
N ARG A 224 -4.31 21.27 -8.86
CA ARG A 224 -3.12 20.95 -9.64
C ARG A 224 -2.97 19.44 -9.88
N ARG A 225 -3.21 18.61 -8.86
CA ARG A 225 -3.20 17.15 -8.99
C ARG A 225 -4.34 16.65 -9.88
N ALA A 226 -5.54 17.22 -9.73
CA ALA A 226 -6.70 16.91 -10.56
C ALA A 226 -6.40 17.19 -12.05
N ALA A 227 -5.77 18.32 -12.38
CA ALA A 227 -5.35 18.63 -13.75
C ALA A 227 -4.38 17.57 -14.32
N ILE A 228 -3.38 17.15 -13.52
CA ILE A 228 -2.43 16.11 -13.93
C ILE A 228 -3.14 14.77 -14.14
N TYR A 229 -4.08 14.40 -13.26
CA TYR A 229 -4.85 13.17 -13.39
C TYR A 229 -5.76 13.20 -14.62
N ARG A 230 -6.44 14.32 -14.87
CA ARG A 230 -7.24 14.55 -16.08
C ARG A 230 -6.39 14.33 -17.33
N ASP A 231 -5.21 14.96 -17.43
CA ASP A 231 -4.37 14.85 -18.62
C ASP A 231 -3.91 13.41 -18.87
N ARG A 232 -3.62 12.67 -17.80
CA ARG A 232 -3.26 11.25 -17.89
C ARG A 232 -4.45 10.38 -18.29
N LEU A 233 -5.63 10.63 -17.72
CA LEU A 233 -6.86 9.91 -18.09
C LEU A 233 -7.21 10.17 -19.54
N TYR A 234 -7.14 11.42 -19.99
CA TYR A 234 -7.40 11.79 -21.38
C TYR A 234 -6.38 11.15 -22.33
N LYS A 235 -5.10 11.15 -21.97
CA LYS A 235 -4.06 10.50 -22.78
C LYS A 235 -4.26 8.97 -22.88
N ALA A 236 -4.72 8.33 -21.82
CA ALA A 236 -4.88 6.88 -21.77
C ALA A 236 -6.21 6.40 -22.39
N LEU A 237 -7.29 7.13 -22.15
CA LEU A 237 -8.65 6.71 -22.46
C LEU A 237 -9.30 7.53 -23.58
N GLY A 238 -8.73 8.70 -23.92
CA GLY A 238 -9.34 9.64 -24.85
C GLY A 238 -10.66 10.18 -24.31
N ASN A 239 -11.67 10.24 -25.18
CA ASN A 239 -13.03 10.65 -24.83
C ASN A 239 -13.92 9.50 -24.32
N LYS A 240 -13.40 8.27 -24.17
CA LYS A 240 -14.19 7.10 -23.77
C LYS A 240 -15.02 7.29 -22.49
N PRO A 241 -14.50 7.91 -21.41
CA PRO A 241 -15.30 8.18 -20.21
C PRO A 241 -16.55 9.04 -20.47
N HIS A 242 -16.56 9.85 -21.54
CA HIS A 242 -17.71 10.67 -21.92
C HIS A 242 -18.68 9.92 -22.84
N THR A 243 -18.17 9.09 -23.75
CA THR A 243 -19.02 8.35 -24.71
C THR A 243 -19.59 7.06 -24.13
N ASP A 244 -18.97 6.51 -23.08
CA ASP A 244 -19.41 5.31 -22.37
C ASP A 244 -19.20 5.49 -20.85
N PRO A 245 -19.98 6.37 -20.21
CA PRO A 245 -19.82 6.70 -18.81
C PRO A 245 -20.16 5.52 -17.88
N GLU A 246 -21.10 4.65 -18.27
CA GLU A 246 -21.50 3.48 -17.50
C GLU A 246 -20.36 2.46 -17.38
N ALA A 247 -19.71 2.11 -18.50
CA ALA A 247 -18.56 1.20 -18.45
C ALA A 247 -17.38 1.81 -17.69
N PHE A 248 -17.20 3.13 -17.76
CA PHE A 248 -16.16 3.82 -16.99
C PHE A 248 -16.46 3.80 -15.48
N ALA A 249 -17.69 4.11 -15.07
CA ALA A 249 -18.12 4.03 -13.68
C ALA A 249 -17.96 2.60 -13.12
N LEU A 250 -18.39 1.60 -13.89
CA LEU A 250 -18.22 0.19 -13.52
C LEU A 250 -16.74 -0.21 -13.44
N ALA A 251 -15.87 0.34 -14.30
CA ALA A 251 -14.43 0.11 -14.22
C ALA A 251 -13.82 0.70 -12.95
N LEU A 252 -14.27 1.89 -12.50
CA LEU A 252 -13.86 2.48 -11.23
C LEU A 252 -14.31 1.63 -10.05
N LEU A 253 -15.59 1.20 -10.02
CA LEU A 253 -16.13 0.31 -8.98
C LEU A 253 -15.39 -1.03 -8.92
N ARG A 254 -15.06 -1.62 -10.08
CA ARG A 254 -14.28 -2.87 -10.15
C ARG A 254 -12.81 -2.69 -9.76
N SER A 255 -12.30 -1.47 -9.81
CA SER A 255 -10.94 -1.14 -9.39
C SER A 255 -10.86 -0.97 -7.88
N ASP A 256 -11.89 -0.40 -7.27
CA ASP A 256 -12.03 -0.27 -5.82
C ASP A 256 -13.52 -0.13 -5.46
N GLU A 257 -14.05 -1.10 -4.72
CA GLU A 257 -15.47 -1.15 -4.33
C GLU A 257 -15.87 -0.01 -3.38
N GLN A 258 -14.91 0.56 -2.64
CA GLN A 258 -15.15 1.70 -1.73
C GLN A 258 -14.97 3.05 -2.42
N LEU A 259 -14.32 3.09 -3.58
CA LEU A 259 -14.01 4.33 -4.28
C LEU A 259 -15.27 5.15 -4.61
N PRO A 260 -16.40 4.59 -5.10
CA PRO A 260 -17.60 5.39 -5.35
C PRO A 260 -18.14 6.10 -4.09
N SER A 261 -18.21 5.38 -2.97
CA SER A 261 -18.66 5.96 -1.70
C SER A 261 -17.69 7.03 -1.20
N SER A 262 -16.38 6.80 -1.33
CA SER A 262 -15.35 7.76 -0.96
C SER A 262 -15.37 9.00 -1.86
N LEU A 263 -15.58 8.84 -3.17
CA LEU A 263 -15.74 9.95 -4.11
C LEU A 263 -16.91 10.82 -3.71
N MET A 264 -18.09 10.23 -3.44
CA MET A 264 -19.28 10.96 -2.98
C MET A 264 -19.06 11.75 -1.69
N GLN A 265 -18.11 11.36 -0.85
CA GLN A 265 -17.76 12.09 0.37
C GLN A 265 -16.81 13.26 0.16
N THR A 266 -16.16 13.37 -1.01
CA THR A 266 -15.30 14.51 -1.34
C THR A 266 -16.10 15.77 -1.63
N ALA A 267 -15.55 16.96 -1.34
CA ALA A 267 -16.21 18.24 -1.67
C ALA A 267 -16.55 18.35 -3.17
N ALA A 268 -15.60 18.03 -4.05
CA ALA A 268 -15.78 18.13 -5.50
C ALA A 268 -16.98 17.32 -6.04
N TRP A 269 -17.22 16.11 -5.52
CA TRP A 269 -18.37 15.30 -5.92
C TRP A 269 -19.61 15.65 -5.10
N ARG A 270 -19.48 15.98 -3.82
CA ARG A 270 -20.63 16.42 -3.02
C ARG A 270 -21.29 17.65 -3.62
N ASP A 271 -20.50 18.63 -4.05
CA ASP A 271 -21.00 19.86 -4.67
C ASP A 271 -21.60 19.58 -6.05
N ALA A 272 -20.92 18.77 -6.88
CA ALA A 272 -21.44 18.37 -8.19
C ALA A 272 -22.75 17.55 -8.10
N PHE A 273 -22.90 16.72 -7.06
CA PHE A 273 -24.12 15.94 -6.82
C PHE A 273 -25.19 16.75 -6.10
N HIS A 274 -24.84 17.75 -5.31
CA HIS A 274 -25.82 18.60 -4.63
C HIS A 274 -26.76 19.26 -5.65
N ASP A 275 -26.21 19.78 -6.74
CA ASP A 275 -27.00 20.40 -7.81
C ASP A 275 -27.89 19.38 -8.53
N VAL A 276 -27.39 18.16 -8.78
CA VAL A 276 -28.14 17.08 -9.42
C VAL A 276 -29.24 16.53 -8.50
N VAL A 277 -28.96 16.38 -7.20
CA VAL A 277 -29.93 15.89 -6.21
C VAL A 277 -31.02 16.91 -5.96
N ILE A 278 -30.70 18.21 -5.95
CA ILE A 278 -31.71 19.27 -5.90
C ILE A 278 -32.58 19.23 -7.16
N ALA A 279 -31.97 19.14 -8.35
CA ALA A 279 -32.72 19.04 -9.59
C ALA A 279 -33.66 17.83 -9.61
N LEU A 280 -33.18 16.65 -9.22
CA LEU A 280 -33.99 15.42 -9.14
C LEU A 280 -35.08 15.51 -8.07
N ARG A 281 -34.81 16.16 -6.92
CA ARG A 281 -35.81 16.39 -5.87
C ARG A 281 -36.90 17.34 -6.36
N ASP A 282 -36.51 18.43 -7.02
CA ASP A 282 -37.45 19.44 -7.49
C ASP A 282 -38.27 18.90 -8.69
N GLU A 283 -37.68 18.04 -9.53
CA GLU A 283 -38.40 17.25 -10.55
C GLU A 283 -39.42 16.30 -9.91
N GLN A 284 -39.04 15.55 -8.87
CA GLN A 284 -39.97 14.68 -8.14
C GLN A 284 -41.08 15.48 -7.44
N VAL A 285 -40.77 16.63 -6.84
CA VAL A 285 -41.76 17.50 -6.19
C VAL A 285 -42.71 18.13 -7.22
N ALA A 286 -42.21 18.50 -8.40
CA ALA A 286 -43.02 18.99 -9.50
C ALA A 286 -43.91 17.89 -10.09
N GLU A 287 -43.38 16.68 -10.25
CA GLU A 287 -44.14 15.51 -10.72
C GLU A 287 -45.26 15.17 -9.73
N VAL A 288 -44.94 15.07 -8.44
CA VAL A 288 -45.93 14.85 -7.36
C VAL A 288 -46.95 15.99 -7.27
N SER A 289 -46.54 17.25 -7.44
CA SER A 289 -47.46 18.40 -7.46
C SER A 289 -48.35 18.38 -8.69
N SER A 290 -47.85 17.97 -9.86
CA SER A 290 -48.65 17.84 -11.08
C SER A 290 -49.68 16.72 -10.98
N VAL A 291 -49.31 15.60 -10.35
CA VAL A 291 -50.21 14.47 -10.09
C VAL A 291 -51.28 14.87 -9.07
N ALA A 292 -50.89 15.60 -8.01
CA ALA A 292 -51.84 16.13 -7.03
C ALA A 292 -52.78 17.20 -7.63
N ALA A 293 -52.27 18.08 -8.51
CA ALA A 293 -53.10 19.06 -9.22
C ALA A 293 -54.06 18.38 -10.21
N ALA A 294 -53.62 17.37 -10.96
CA ALA A 294 -54.49 16.59 -11.84
C ALA A 294 -55.56 15.79 -11.07
N TYR A 295 -55.25 15.38 -9.83
CA TYR A 295 -56.19 14.75 -8.91
C TYR A 295 -57.22 15.75 -8.36
N LEU A 296 -56.81 16.99 -8.08
CA LEU A 296 -57.68 18.06 -7.57
C LEU A 296 -58.54 18.72 -8.67
N ASP A 297 -58.04 18.80 -9.91
CA ASP A 297 -58.77 19.34 -11.08
C ASP A 297 -59.70 18.31 -11.74
N GLY A 298 -59.85 17.11 -11.18
CA GLY A 298 -60.84 16.12 -11.62
C GLY A 298 -60.56 15.49 -12.99
N ALA A 299 -59.32 15.54 -13.48
CA ALA A 299 -58.92 14.94 -14.76
C ALA A 299 -58.44 13.49 -14.63
N ALA A 300 -58.26 12.97 -13.41
CA ALA A 300 -58.02 11.55 -13.19
C ALA A 300 -59.32 10.78 -13.47
N LYS A 301 -59.41 10.16 -14.65
CA LYS A 301 -60.46 9.18 -14.93
C LYS A 301 -60.45 8.14 -13.82
N HIS A 302 -61.62 7.99 -13.19
CA HIS A 302 -61.96 6.83 -12.38
C HIS A 302 -61.80 5.59 -13.27
N ASP A 303 -60.70 4.86 -13.13
CA ASP A 303 -60.69 3.46 -13.51
C ASP A 303 -61.35 2.71 -12.35
N ASP A 304 -62.66 2.48 -12.52
CA ASP A 304 -63.38 1.47 -11.76
C ASP A 304 -62.90 0.08 -12.22
N TYR A 305 -62.44 -0.72 -11.25
CA TYR A 305 -62.04 -2.13 -11.27
C TYR A 305 -60.64 -2.51 -11.78
#